data_AF-A0A7J4A9T1-F1
#
_entry.id   AF-A0A7J4A9T1-F1
#
_cell.length_a   1.000
_cell.length_b   1.000
_cell.length_c   1.000
_cell.angle_alpha   90.00
_cell.angle_beta   90.00
_cell.angle_gamma   90.00
#
_symmetry.space_group_name_H-M   'P 1'
#
loop_
_entity.id
_entity.type
_entity.pdbx_description
1 polymer ?
#
loop_
_entity_poly.entity_id
_entity_poly.type
_entity_poly.pdbx_seq_one_letter_code
_entity_poly.pdbx_strand_id
1 'polypeptide(L)'
;MIIYIKPDGTFEPSYAPLKVVGNIYILTKEIRGKFVIQRSDIVLDGNNYTLYGIKEFGFNGIELIKVKNLIIRNFKIKDFETGIYLKDSNNILIKN
;
A
#
# COMPACT_ATOMS: atom_id res chain seq x y z
N MET A 1 -9.74 3.59 -6.67
CA MET A 1 -9.97 3.99 -5.27
C MET A 1 -8.66 4.40 -4.63
N ILE A 2 -8.68 5.23 -3.60
CA ILE A 2 -7.49 5.53 -2.80
C ILE A 2 -7.69 4.84 -1.46
N ILE A 3 -6.69 4.07 -1.03
CA ILE A 3 -6.70 3.40 0.28
C ILE A 3 -5.66 4.09 1.15
N TYR A 4 -6.12 4.71 2.23
CA TYR A 4 -5.25 5.29 3.25
C TYR A 4 -5.08 4.30 4.38
N ILE A 5 -3.85 4.01 4.79
CA ILE A 5 -3.57 3.37 6.10
C ILE A 5 -3.09 4.49 7.02
N LYS A 6 -3.97 4.91 7.92
CA LYS A 6 -3.82 6.09 8.77
C LYS A 6 -2.85 5.84 9.92
N PRO A 7 -2.28 6.89 10.55
CA PRO A 7 -1.32 6.72 11.64
C PRO A 7 -1.83 5.86 12.81
N ASP A 8 -3.12 5.96 13.13
CA ASP A 8 -3.78 5.19 14.20
C ASP A 8 -4.00 3.70 13.86
N GLY A 9 -3.80 3.30 12.60
CA GLY A 9 -3.95 1.93 12.12
C GLY A 9 -5.31 1.63 11.51
N THR A 10 -6.24 2.60 11.54
CA THR A 10 -7.47 2.52 10.74
C THR A 10 -7.14 2.72 9.26
N PHE A 11 -8.08 2.34 8.40
CA PHE A 11 -7.95 2.56 6.96
C PHE A 11 -9.22 3.15 6.36
N GLU A 12 -9.05 3.89 5.28
CA GLU A 12 -10.14 4.54 4.54
C GLU A 12 -10.02 4.23 3.04
N PRO A 13 -11.12 3.85 2.37
CA PRO A 13 -12.47 3.64 2.92
C PRO A 13 -12.54 2.42 3.85
N SER A 14 -13.46 2.43 4.82
CA SER A 14 -13.65 1.31 5.77
C SER A 14 -14.06 0.00 5.08
N TYR A 15 -14.58 0.08 3.85
CA TYR A 15 -14.89 -1.07 2.99
C TYR A 15 -13.75 -1.48 2.05
N ALA A 16 -12.55 -0.90 2.18
CA ALA A 16 -11.39 -1.33 1.41
C ALA A 16 -11.16 -2.83 1.58
N PRO A 17 -10.75 -3.56 0.53
CA PRO A 17 -10.60 -5.01 0.58
C PRO A 17 -9.31 -5.43 1.31
N LEU A 18 -9.22 -5.10 2.59
CA LEU A 18 -8.12 -5.41 3.47
C LEU A 18 -8.61 -6.31 4.61
N LYS A 19 -7.85 -7.37 4.87
CA LYS A 19 -7.92 -8.15 6.11
C LYS A 19 -6.75 -7.73 6.99
N VAL A 20 -7.02 -7.42 8.25
CA VAL A 20 -5.97 -7.03 9.21
C VAL A 20 -5.70 -8.19 10.17
N VAL A 21 -4.44 -8.56 10.34
CA VAL A 21 -3.98 -9.56 11.31
C VAL A 21 -2.79 -8.98 12.06
N GLY A 22 -3.00 -8.52 13.31
CA GLY A 22 -1.99 -7.78 14.05
C GLY A 22 -1.63 -6.47 13.31
N ASN A 23 -0.36 -6.32 12.92
CA ASN A 23 0.14 -5.19 12.13
C ASN A 23 0.27 -5.48 10.63
N ILE A 24 -0.36 -6.57 10.15
CA ILE A 24 -0.32 -6.99 8.74
C ILE A 24 -1.63 -6.60 8.06
N TYR A 25 -1.54 -5.79 7.00
CA TYR A 25 -2.65 -5.41 6.13
C TYR A 25 -2.58 -6.24 4.85
N ILE A 26 -3.53 -7.16 4.70
CA ILE A 26 -3.54 -8.18 3.65
C ILE A 26 -4.61 -7.86 2.64
N LEU A 27 -4.24 -7.71 1.37
CA LEU A 27 -5.17 -7.51 0.28
C LEU A 27 -6.03 -8.78 0.04
N THR A 28 -7.35 -8.62 -0.10
CA THR A 28 -8.27 -9.77 -0.28
C THR A 28 -8.81 -9.93 -1.70
N LYS A 29 -8.53 -8.97 -2.58
CA LYS A 29 -8.81 -9.03 -4.02
C LYS A 29 -7.98 -8.00 -4.78
N GLU A 30 -7.90 -8.14 -6.09
CA GLU A 30 -7.30 -7.12 -6.96
C GLU A 30 -8.02 -5.78 -6.83
N ILE A 31 -7.25 -4.69 -6.95
CA ILE A 31 -7.79 -3.33 -6.87
C ILE A 31 -7.27 -2.44 -7.99
N ARG A 32 -8.14 -1.52 -8.44
CA ARG A 32 -7.78 -0.39 -9.31
C ARG A 32 -7.73 0.86 -8.45
N GLY A 33 -6.55 1.44 -8.26
CA GLY A 33 -6.37 2.46 -7.24
C GLY A 33 -4.93 2.69 -6.82
N LYS A 34 -4.74 3.29 -5.63
CA LYS A 34 -3.43 3.45 -5.01
C LYS A 34 -3.51 3.31 -3.49
N PHE A 35 -2.37 3.06 -2.87
CA PHE A 35 -2.20 3.12 -1.42
C PHE A 35 -1.47 4.39 -1.01
N VAL A 36 -1.92 5.01 0.08
CA VAL A 36 -1.21 6.07 0.79
C VAL A 36 -0.97 5.58 2.21
N ILE A 37 0.29 5.35 2.56
CA ILE A 37 0.66 4.79 3.85
C ILE A 37 1.20 5.89 4.75
N GLN A 38 0.53 6.06 5.87
CA GLN A 38 0.86 7.08 6.88
C GLN A 38 1.26 6.44 8.22
N ARG A 39 1.36 5.11 8.26
CA ARG A 39 1.68 4.34 9.45
C ARG A 39 3.02 3.61 9.30
N SER A 40 3.84 3.69 10.35
CA SER A 40 5.10 2.96 10.49
C SER A 40 4.87 1.61 11.18
N ASP A 41 5.87 0.72 11.14
CA ASP A 41 5.87 -0.55 11.88
C ASP A 41 4.78 -1.55 11.44
N ILE A 42 4.51 -1.61 10.13
CA ILE A 42 3.49 -2.48 9.52
C ILE A 42 4.04 -3.36 8.40
N VAL A 43 3.27 -4.39 8.06
CA VAL A 43 3.45 -5.16 6.83
C VAL A 43 2.26 -4.90 5.92
N LEU A 44 2.53 -4.47 4.68
CA LEU A 44 1.55 -4.40 3.62
C LEU A 44 1.76 -5.62 2.70
N ASP A 45 0.79 -6.52 2.68
CA ASP A 45 0.85 -7.80 1.97
C ASP A 45 -0.18 -7.83 0.84
N GLY A 46 0.30 -7.87 -0.39
CA GLY A 46 -0.53 -7.92 -1.59
C GLY A 46 -1.19 -9.28 -1.80
N ASN A 47 -0.78 -10.32 -1.06
CA ASN A 47 -1.31 -11.69 -1.17
C ASN A 47 -1.37 -12.21 -2.62
N ASN A 48 -0.37 -11.86 -3.43
CA ASN A 48 -0.25 -12.15 -4.86
C ASN A 48 -1.33 -11.53 -5.76
N TYR A 49 -2.17 -10.63 -5.23
CA TYR A 49 -3.12 -9.84 -6.01
C TYR A 49 -2.45 -8.67 -6.72
N THR A 50 -3.12 -8.22 -7.77
CA THR A 50 -2.67 -7.09 -8.58
C THR A 50 -3.24 -5.77 -8.09
N LEU A 51 -2.36 -4.79 -7.93
CA LEU A 51 -2.66 -3.37 -7.81
C LEU A 51 -2.51 -2.75 -9.20
N TYR A 52 -3.63 -2.31 -9.76
CA TYR A 52 -3.70 -1.66 -11.07
C TYR A 52 -3.82 -0.15 -10.92
N GLY A 53 -2.98 0.57 -11.65
CA GLY A 53 -3.10 2.02 -11.78
C GLY A 53 -4.26 2.40 -12.69
N ILE A 54 -4.72 3.63 -12.51
CA ILE A 54 -5.66 4.27 -13.42
C ILE A 54 -5.19 5.71 -13.69
N LYS A 55 -5.44 6.21 -14.90
CA LYS A 55 -4.98 7.54 -15.34
C LYS A 55 -5.35 8.67 -14.37
N GLU A 56 -6.53 8.61 -13.75
CA GLU A 56 -7.03 9.66 -12.84
C GLU A 56 -6.25 9.80 -11.53
N PHE A 57 -5.62 8.73 -11.02
CA PHE A 57 -4.96 8.76 -9.70
C PHE A 57 -3.44 8.91 -9.77
N GLY A 58 -2.93 9.06 -10.99
CA GLY A 58 -1.57 9.46 -11.24
C GLY A 58 -0.52 8.46 -10.77
N PHE A 59 0.69 9.00 -10.79
CA PHE A 59 1.98 8.39 -10.98
C PHE A 59 2.33 7.21 -10.04
N ASN A 60 1.79 7.17 -8.82
CA ASN A 60 2.30 6.30 -7.75
C ASN A 60 1.29 5.22 -7.33
N GLY A 61 1.74 3.96 -7.28
CA GLY A 61 0.92 2.84 -6.79
C GLY A 61 0.84 2.75 -5.28
N ILE A 62 2.00 2.65 -4.61
CA ILE A 62 2.09 2.65 -3.14
C ILE A 62 2.96 3.83 -2.72
N GLU A 63 2.37 4.79 -2.02
CA GLU A 63 3.02 6.02 -1.58
C GLU A 63 3.41 5.94 -0.10
N LEU A 64 4.70 6.09 0.19
CA LEU A 64 5.30 6.13 1.53
C LEU A 64 5.96 7.48 1.76
N ILE A 65 5.42 8.30 2.65
CA ILE A 65 5.99 9.61 3.00
C ILE A 65 6.18 9.73 4.51
N LYS A 66 7.41 10.01 4.95
CA LYS A 66 7.76 10.17 6.37
C LYS A 66 7.36 8.99 7.26
N VAL A 67 7.46 7.77 6.73
CA VAL A 67 7.21 6.51 7.47
C VAL A 67 8.48 5.69 7.63
N LYS A 68 8.47 4.75 8.58
CA LYS A 68 9.60 3.86 8.83
C LYS A 68 9.17 2.43 9.15
N ASN A 69 10.12 1.51 9.06
CA ASN A 69 9.96 0.11 9.49
C ASN A 69 8.77 -0.57 8.80
N LEU A 70 8.77 -0.59 7.47
CA LEU A 70 7.65 -1.13 6.70
C LEU A 70 8.12 -2.24 5.76
N ILE A 71 7.34 -3.31 5.67
CA ILE A 71 7.54 -4.37 4.68
C ILE A 71 6.42 -4.31 3.64
N ILE A 72 6.76 -4.15 2.37
CA ILE A 72 5.85 -4.35 1.24
C ILE A 72 6.17 -5.73 0.64
N ARG A 73 5.16 -6.61 0.55
CA ARG A 73 5.37 -7.92 -0.06
C ARG A 73 4.22 -8.45 -0.89
N ASN A 74 4.53 -9.39 -1.78
CA ASN A 74 3.57 -10.17 -2.56
C ASN A 74 2.60 -9.32 -3.41
N PHE A 75 3.07 -8.20 -3.96
CA PHE A 75 2.27 -7.37 -4.87
C PHE A 75 2.63 -7.64 -6.32
N LYS A 76 1.61 -7.69 -7.18
CA LYS A 76 1.79 -7.42 -8.62
C LYS A 76 1.37 -5.97 -8.85
N ILE A 77 2.29 -5.10 -9.24
CA ILE A 77 1.98 -3.67 -9.44
C ILE A 77 2.07 -3.37 -10.93
N LYS A 78 0.98 -2.85 -11.51
CA LYS A 78 0.86 -2.60 -12.96
C LYS A 78 0.20 -1.25 -13.23
N ASP A 79 0.49 -0.68 -14.40
CA ASP A 79 -0.17 0.52 -14.94
C ASP A 79 0.03 1.81 -14.11
N PHE A 80 1.20 1.94 -13.46
CA PHE A 80 1.67 3.18 -12.82
C PHE A 80 2.94 3.69 -13.50
N GLU A 81 3.19 4.99 -13.40
CA GLU A 81 4.50 5.56 -13.76
C GLU A 81 5.59 5.16 -12.76
N THR A 82 5.23 5.05 -11.49
CA THR A 82 6.04 4.63 -10.35
C THR A 82 5.24 3.66 -9.50
N GLY A 83 5.63 2.38 -9.47
CA GLY A 83 4.88 1.37 -8.71
C GLY A 83 4.87 1.61 -7.20
N ILE A 84 6.04 1.93 -6.63
CA ILE A 84 6.21 2.24 -5.20
C ILE A 84 7.03 3.52 -5.10
N TYR A 85 6.47 4.54 -4.47
CA TYR A 85 7.11 5.85 -4.29
C TYR A 85 7.47 6.06 -2.82
N LEU A 86 8.72 6.45 -2.57
CA LEU A 86 9.26 6.70 -1.24
C LEU A 86 9.79 8.13 -1.15
N LYS A 87 9.40 8.84 -0.10
CA LYS A 87 9.95 10.17 0.25
C LYS A 87 10.15 10.27 1.75
N ASP A 88 11.31 10.77 2.17
CA ASP A 88 11.68 10.98 3.58
C ASP A 88 11.40 9.76 4.49
N SER A 89 11.49 8.54 3.93
CA SER A 89 11.14 7.28 4.60
C SER A 89 12.39 6.42 4.81
N ASN A 90 12.40 5.59 5.86
CA ASN A 90 13.59 4.82 6.26
C ASN A 90 13.24 3.38 6.66
N ASN A 91 14.18 2.45 6.50
CA ASN A 91 14.00 1.03 6.83
C ASN A 91 12.76 0.41 6.17
N ILE A 92 12.73 0.45 4.83
CA ILE A 92 11.67 -0.11 4.01
C ILE A 92 12.20 -1.35 3.29
N LEU A 93 11.55 -2.49 3.49
CA LEU A 93 11.85 -3.74 2.79
C LEU A 93 10.77 -4.02 1.75
N ILE A 94 11.18 -4.15 0.49
CA ILE A 94 10.31 -4.54 -0.62
C ILE A 94 10.76 -5.92 -1.09
N LYS A 95 9.85 -6.91 -1.08
CA LYS A 95 10.16 -8.28 -1.50
C LYS A 95 8.97 -8.98 -2.14
N ASN A 96 9.23 -9.95 -3.01
CA ASN A 96 8.23 -10.91 -3.49
C ASN A 96 8.47 -12.28 -2.88
#